data_AF-A0A2H5WXK4-F1
#
_entry.id   AF-A0A2H5WXK4-F1
#
_cell.length_a   1.000
_cell.length_b   1.000
_cell.length_c   1.000
_cell.angle_alpha   90.00
_cell.angle_beta   90.00
_cell.angle_gamma   90.00
#
_symmetry.space_group_name_H-M   'P 1'
#
loop_
_entity.id
_entity.type
_entity.pdbx_description
1 polymer ?
#
loop_
_entity_poly.entity_id
_entity_poly.type
_entity_poly.pdbx_seq_one_letter_code
_entity_poly.pdbx_strand_id
1 'polypeptide(L)'
;MTLTTRHDTEAFDEIWKERLTEQLLQFARTHAWGWLMRWNCTSSCPLNQQDLEDILSEVLIAVLRFRVPEGAKDWEPCLMAYIKRVAHRIYCRFRTRQQAEVSLEALPPHCQPLVLMGTACTPENAACFQAVAQGLMAMPRHHALAFLLHLDTDLAEAVLDAGGNDLAQHLTCPQVRRLVEQAPLRDREIAQLLGITPRAVIRARQHARERLRTYL
;
A
#
# COMPACT_ATOMS: atom_id res chain seq x y z
N MET A 1 -46.40 10.73 32.00
CA MET A 1 -45.20 11.60 32.10
C MET A 1 -43.94 10.79 32.42
N THR A 2 -43.67 9.71 31.69
CA THR A 2 -42.57 8.76 31.99
C THR A 2 -41.77 8.33 30.75
N LEU A 3 -42.17 8.77 29.55
CA LEU A 3 -41.52 8.43 28.28
C LEU A 3 -40.51 9.50 27.85
N THR A 4 -40.76 10.77 28.15
CA THR A 4 -39.83 11.88 27.85
C THR A 4 -38.55 11.80 28.68
N THR A 5 -38.63 11.39 29.95
CA THR A 5 -37.45 11.24 30.82
C THR A 5 -36.52 10.09 30.43
N ARG A 6 -37.01 9.08 29.69
CA ARG A 6 -36.16 7.96 29.20
C ARG A 6 -35.34 8.32 27.97
N HIS A 7 -35.92 9.07 27.03
CA HIS A 7 -35.15 9.51 25.86
C HIS A 7 -34.08 10.56 26.21
N ASP A 8 -34.36 11.45 27.17
CA ASP A 8 -33.39 12.44 27.62
C ASP A 8 -32.21 11.81 28.38
N THR A 9 -32.44 10.69 29.08
CA THR A 9 -31.38 9.97 29.80
C THR A 9 -30.52 9.11 28.87
N GLU A 10 -31.10 8.47 27.86
CA GLU A 10 -30.35 7.71 26.84
C GLU A 10 -29.44 8.62 26.00
N ALA A 11 -29.95 9.78 25.56
CA ALA A 11 -29.14 10.75 24.81
C ALA A 11 -28.00 11.35 25.67
N PHE A 12 -28.26 11.60 26.96
CA PHE A 12 -27.24 12.09 27.89
C PHE A 12 -26.13 11.04 28.12
N ASP A 13 -26.49 9.77 28.26
CA ASP A 13 -25.54 8.67 28.46
C ASP A 13 -24.66 8.44 27.23
N GLU A 14 -25.19 8.59 26.02
CA GLU A 14 -24.41 8.49 24.78
C GLU A 14 -23.42 9.65 24.65
N ILE A 15 -23.87 10.90 24.82
CA ILE A 15 -23.01 12.09 24.78
C ILE A 15 -21.91 12.02 25.85
N TRP A 16 -22.25 11.52 27.04
CA TRP A 16 -21.29 11.35 28.13
C TRP A 16 -20.25 10.28 27.80
N LYS A 17 -20.65 9.16 27.19
CA LYS A 17 -19.73 8.10 26.73
C LYS A 17 -18.82 8.57 25.60
N GLU A 18 -19.33 9.32 24.64
CA GLU A 18 -18.52 9.90 23.55
C GLU A 18 -17.45 10.85 24.12
N ARG A 19 -17.87 11.78 24.99
CA ARG A 19 -16.96 12.74 25.63
C ARG A 19 -15.91 12.05 26.50
N LEU A 20 -16.29 11.03 27.26
CA LEU A 20 -15.34 10.22 28.04
C LEU A 20 -14.36 9.50 27.10
N THR A 21 -14.84 8.92 26.00
CA THR A 21 -13.99 8.23 25.03
C THR A 21 -12.96 9.17 24.41
N GLU A 22 -13.36 10.37 24.01
CA GLU A 22 -12.44 11.40 23.50
C GLU A 22 -11.38 11.79 24.54
N GLN A 23 -11.79 11.96 25.81
CA GLN A 23 -10.85 12.24 26.90
C GLN A 23 -9.83 11.12 27.11
N LEU A 24 -10.29 9.86 27.12
CA LEU A 24 -9.43 8.68 27.27
C LEU A 24 -8.45 8.58 26.09
N LEU A 25 -8.91 8.82 24.85
CA LEU A 25 -8.06 8.78 23.65
C LEU A 25 -7.02 9.91 23.63
N GLN A 26 -7.41 11.14 23.99
CA GLN A 26 -6.50 12.28 24.03
C GLN A 26 -5.44 12.11 25.12
N PHE A 27 -5.85 11.61 26.30
CA PHE A 27 -4.94 11.23 27.37
C PHE A 27 -3.97 10.15 26.89
N ALA A 28 -4.50 9.08 26.28
CA ALA A 28 -3.68 8.00 25.75
C ALA A 28 -2.69 8.46 24.70
N ARG A 29 -3.10 9.32 23.76
CA ARG A 29 -2.22 9.85 22.72
C ARG A 29 -1.02 10.58 23.33
N THR A 30 -1.27 11.47 24.28
CA THR A 30 -0.24 12.29 24.91
C THR A 30 0.74 11.43 25.71
N HIS A 31 0.22 10.52 26.54
CA HIS A 31 1.04 9.69 27.42
C HIS A 31 1.77 8.56 26.68
N ALA A 32 1.12 7.90 25.72
CA ALA A 32 1.73 6.87 24.90
C ALA A 32 2.85 7.46 24.04
N TRP A 33 2.60 8.59 23.35
CA TRP A 33 3.61 9.23 22.53
C TRP A 33 4.81 9.71 23.36
N GLY A 34 4.56 10.38 24.49
CA GLY A 34 5.64 10.80 25.38
C GLY A 34 6.43 9.63 26.00
N TRP A 35 5.79 8.48 26.22
CA TRP A 35 6.47 7.26 26.64
C TRP A 35 7.31 6.67 25.50
N LEU A 36 6.73 6.51 24.31
CA LEU A 36 7.38 5.96 23.12
C LEU A 36 8.61 6.78 22.71
N MET A 37 8.48 8.10 22.63
CA MET A 37 9.60 8.97 22.25
C MET A 37 10.76 8.87 23.25
N ARG A 38 10.48 8.92 24.56
CA ARG A 38 11.52 8.77 25.59
C ARG A 38 12.22 7.42 25.51
N TRP A 39 11.46 6.35 25.31
CA TRP A 39 12.01 4.99 25.23
C TRP A 39 12.77 4.74 23.91
N ASN A 40 12.31 5.35 22.82
CA ASN A 40 12.95 5.21 21.52
C ASN A 40 14.26 5.99 21.43
N CYS A 41 14.30 7.21 21.98
CA CYS A 41 15.50 8.04 22.04
C CYS A 41 16.62 7.45 22.89
N THR A 42 16.30 6.63 23.91
CA THR A 42 17.29 5.95 24.75
C THR A 42 17.68 4.56 24.22
N SER A 43 17.07 4.11 23.12
CA SER A 43 17.36 2.82 22.53
C SER A 43 18.58 2.88 21.62
N SER A 44 19.41 1.83 21.64
CA SER A 44 20.59 1.70 20.78
C SER A 44 20.28 1.66 19.28
N CYS A 45 19.04 1.30 18.90
CA CYS A 45 18.60 1.23 17.51
C CYS A 45 17.20 1.84 17.39
N PRO A 46 16.98 3.15 17.35
CA PRO A 46 15.63 3.73 17.38
C PRO A 46 14.74 3.22 16.23
N LEU A 47 13.45 2.97 16.52
CA LEU A 47 12.42 2.73 15.51
C LEU A 47 12.20 4.01 14.68
N ASN A 48 11.76 3.84 13.43
CA ASN A 48 11.45 4.96 12.55
C ASN A 48 10.13 5.64 12.98
N GLN A 49 9.83 6.81 12.42
CA GLN A 49 8.62 7.55 12.81
C GLN A 49 7.32 6.79 12.48
N GLN A 50 7.26 6.11 11.34
CA GLN A 50 6.08 5.34 10.93
C GLN A 50 5.78 4.20 11.91
N ASP A 51 6.80 3.45 12.33
CA ASP A 51 6.66 2.37 13.31
C ASP A 51 6.11 2.91 14.64
N LEU A 52 6.56 4.10 15.07
CA LEU A 52 6.07 4.74 16.29
C LEU A 52 4.60 5.16 16.16
N GLU A 53 4.19 5.67 15.00
CA GLU A 53 2.80 6.03 14.70
C GLU A 53 1.88 4.80 14.62
N ASP A 54 2.38 3.70 14.08
CA ASP A 54 1.66 2.41 14.04
C ASP A 54 1.49 1.85 15.47
N ILE A 55 2.54 1.89 16.28
CA ILE A 55 2.46 1.49 17.70
C ILE A 55 1.48 2.37 18.45
N LEU A 56 1.50 3.70 18.21
CA LEU A 56 0.55 4.63 18.82
C LEU A 56 -0.89 4.26 18.44
N SER A 57 -1.16 3.98 17.18
CA SER A 57 -2.49 3.60 16.69
C SER A 57 -3.01 2.34 17.38
N GLU A 58 -2.16 1.31 17.52
CA GLU A 58 -2.50 0.08 18.23
C GLU A 58 -2.76 0.30 19.73
N VAL A 59 -2.03 1.23 20.36
CA VAL A 59 -2.29 1.63 21.75
C VAL A 59 -3.67 2.30 21.87
N LEU A 60 -4.02 3.19 20.94
CA LEU A 60 -5.33 3.86 20.93
C LEU A 60 -6.48 2.85 20.75
N ILE A 61 -6.33 1.88 19.86
CA ILE A 61 -7.29 0.78 19.68
C ILE A 61 -7.44 -0.03 20.97
N ALA A 62 -6.34 -0.31 21.68
CA ALA A 62 -6.39 -1.03 22.94
C ALA A 62 -7.06 -0.22 24.07
N VAL A 63 -6.99 1.11 24.03
CA VAL A 63 -7.64 2.02 24.98
C VAL A 63 -9.15 2.06 24.76
N LEU A 64 -9.63 1.92 23.52
CA LEU A 64 -11.07 1.76 23.26
C LEU A 64 -11.68 0.52 23.95
N ARG A 65 -10.84 -0.46 24.29
CA ARG A 65 -11.25 -1.67 25.02
C ARG A 65 -11.10 -1.54 26.54
N PHE A 66 -10.56 -0.42 27.02
CA PHE A 66 -10.39 -0.16 28.43
C PHE A 66 -11.74 0.13 29.07
N ARG A 67 -12.13 -0.68 30.05
CA ARG A 67 -13.35 -0.45 30.83
C ARG A 67 -12.99 0.36 32.06
N VAL A 68 -13.45 1.61 32.10
CA VAL A 68 -13.40 2.44 33.30
C VAL A 68 -14.34 1.82 34.34
N PRO A 69 -13.88 1.51 35.57
CA PRO A 69 -14.78 1.03 36.62
C PRO A 69 -15.89 2.05 36.89
N GLU A 70 -17.13 1.58 37.03
CA GLU A 70 -18.29 2.44 37.28
C GLU A 70 -18.08 3.25 38.58
N GLY A 71 -18.17 4.58 38.48
CA GLY A 71 -17.99 5.50 39.62
C GLY A 71 -16.53 5.91 39.92
N ALA A 72 -15.54 5.44 39.18
CA ALA A 72 -14.14 5.85 39.37
C ALA A 72 -13.90 7.29 38.85
N LYS A 73 -13.65 8.23 39.77
CA LYS A 73 -13.23 9.59 39.42
C LYS A 73 -11.75 9.69 39.03
N ASP A 74 -10.93 8.79 39.55
CA ASP A 74 -9.47 8.77 39.36
C ASP A 74 -9.04 7.66 38.38
N TRP A 75 -9.57 7.68 37.16
CA TRP A 75 -9.25 6.68 36.14
C TRP A 75 -7.87 6.90 35.49
N GLU A 76 -7.32 8.12 35.56
CA GLU A 76 -6.07 8.51 34.91
C GLU A 76 -4.87 7.64 35.29
N PRO A 77 -4.61 7.31 36.58
CA PRO A 77 -3.48 6.47 36.96
C PRO A 77 -3.63 5.03 36.44
N CYS A 78 -4.85 4.49 36.48
CA CYS A 78 -5.17 3.16 35.97
C CYS A 78 -4.97 3.08 34.46
N LEU A 79 -5.46 4.09 33.74
CA LEU A 79 -5.28 4.19 32.30
C LEU A 79 -3.81 4.39 31.94
N MET A 80 -3.07 5.23 32.66
CA MET A 80 -1.63 5.42 32.44
C MET A 80 -0.85 4.11 32.62
N ALA A 81 -1.13 3.34 33.67
CA ALA A 81 -0.49 2.04 33.88
C ALA A 81 -0.87 1.03 32.80
N TYR A 82 -2.11 1.07 32.31
CA TYR A 82 -2.56 0.26 31.18
C TYR A 82 -1.84 0.64 29.88
N ILE A 83 -1.80 1.94 29.53
CA ILE A 83 -1.09 2.47 28.35
C ILE A 83 0.36 2.03 28.35
N LYS A 84 1.09 2.22 29.46
CA LYS A 84 2.50 1.82 29.56
C LYS A 84 2.71 0.34 29.27
N ARG A 85 1.87 -0.54 29.84
CA ARG A 85 1.95 -2.00 29.61
C ARG A 85 1.68 -2.36 28.15
N VAL A 86 0.65 -1.76 27.57
CA VAL A 86 0.25 -2.02 26.18
C VAL A 86 1.31 -1.49 25.21
N ALA A 87 1.74 -0.24 25.38
CA ALA A 87 2.78 0.38 24.56
C ALA A 87 4.08 -0.42 24.62
N HIS A 88 4.52 -0.83 25.81
CA HIS A 88 5.71 -1.67 25.97
C HIS A 88 5.56 -3.03 25.26
N ARG A 89 4.44 -3.72 25.44
CA ARG A 89 4.19 -5.01 24.80
C ARG A 89 4.21 -4.90 23.27
N ILE A 90 3.57 -3.88 22.71
CA ILE A 90 3.51 -3.67 21.26
C ILE A 90 4.90 -3.27 20.74
N TYR A 91 5.60 -2.38 21.44
CA TYR A 91 6.97 -1.97 21.11
C TYR A 91 7.91 -3.18 21.05
N CYS A 92 7.90 -4.06 22.06
CA CYS A 92 8.68 -5.30 22.05
C CYS A 92 8.30 -6.24 20.90
N ARG A 93 7.01 -6.32 20.56
CA ARG A 93 6.54 -7.14 19.43
C ARG A 93 7.05 -6.60 18.09
N PHE A 94 7.00 -5.29 17.88
CA PHE A 94 7.57 -4.63 16.70
C PHE A 94 9.07 -4.85 16.62
N ARG A 95 9.78 -4.71 17.73
CA ARG A 95 11.22 -5.03 17.82
C ARG A 95 11.56 -6.45 17.40
N THR A 96 10.80 -7.42 17.90
CA THR A 96 11.02 -8.82 17.57
C THR A 96 10.77 -9.09 16.09
N ARG A 97 9.76 -8.44 15.50
CA ARG A 97 9.50 -8.51 14.05
C ARG A 97 10.62 -7.89 13.23
N GLN A 98 11.07 -6.69 13.60
CA GLN A 98 12.19 -6.02 12.94
C GLN A 98 13.48 -6.85 13.00
N GLN A 99 13.72 -7.56 14.10
CA GLN A 99 14.87 -8.49 14.20
C GLN A 99 14.69 -9.76 13.36
N ALA A 100 13.45 -10.21 13.15
CA ALA A 100 13.12 -11.34 12.28
C ALA A 100 13.11 -10.95 10.79
N GLU A 101 12.81 -9.69 10.48
CA GLU A 101 12.98 -9.08 9.17
C GLU A 101 14.49 -8.85 8.96
N VAL A 102 15.14 -9.84 8.37
CA VAL A 102 16.55 -9.75 7.99
C VAL A 102 16.70 -8.55 7.05
N SER A 103 17.33 -7.48 7.54
CA SER A 103 17.76 -6.39 6.66
C SER A 103 18.66 -7.01 5.60
N LEU A 104 18.27 -6.87 4.33
CA LEU A 104 19.04 -7.39 3.19
C LEU A 104 20.48 -6.86 3.18
N GLU A 105 20.70 -5.70 3.80
CA GLU A 105 22.00 -5.05 3.96
C GLU A 105 22.88 -5.70 5.04
N ALA A 106 22.30 -6.42 6.00
CA ALA A 106 23.02 -7.11 7.08
C ALA A 106 23.44 -8.54 6.73
N LEU A 107 23.06 -9.04 5.55
CA LEU A 107 23.52 -10.33 5.07
C LEU A 107 25.04 -10.26 4.81
N PRO A 108 25.80 -11.31 5.17
CA PRO A 108 27.19 -11.44 4.73
C PRO A 108 27.29 -11.26 3.21
N PRO A 109 28.40 -10.73 2.66
CA PRO A 109 28.51 -10.44 1.22
C PRO A 109 28.30 -11.66 0.31
N HIS A 110 28.44 -12.88 0.83
CA HIS A 110 28.16 -14.14 0.12
C HIS A 110 26.70 -14.61 0.22
N CYS A 111 25.91 -14.03 1.12
CA CYS A 111 24.49 -14.28 1.34
C CYS A 111 23.60 -13.10 0.95
N GLN A 112 24.17 -11.91 0.75
CA GLN A 112 23.46 -10.83 0.06
C GLN A 112 22.98 -11.40 -1.26
N PRO A 113 21.69 -11.24 -1.61
CA PRO A 113 21.24 -11.64 -2.93
C PRO A 113 22.17 -10.93 -3.90
N LEU A 114 22.92 -11.72 -4.68
CA LEU A 114 23.61 -11.24 -5.86
C LEU A 114 22.50 -10.71 -6.75
N VAL A 115 22.13 -9.45 -6.57
CA VAL A 115 21.38 -8.71 -7.57
C VAL A 115 22.37 -8.61 -8.72
N LEU A 116 22.39 -9.65 -9.54
CA LEU A 116 22.82 -9.55 -10.91
C LEU A 116 21.89 -8.47 -11.49
N MET A 117 22.38 -7.23 -11.47
CA MET A 117 21.98 -6.16 -12.40
C MET A 117 22.40 -6.62 -13.79
N GLY A 118 21.76 -7.69 -14.22
CA GLY A 118 21.95 -8.42 -15.43
C GLY A 118 20.56 -8.91 -15.76
N THR A 119 19.93 -8.17 -16.65
CA THR A 119 18.79 -8.52 -17.49
C THR A 119 18.81 -10.00 -17.88
N ALA A 120 18.40 -10.85 -16.96
CA ALA A 120 18.08 -12.24 -17.20
C ALA A 120 16.58 -12.34 -16.97
N CYS A 121 15.81 -12.08 -18.03
CA CYS A 121 14.46 -12.60 -18.11
C CYS A 121 14.56 -14.10 -17.81
N THR A 122 14.05 -14.55 -16.67
CA THR A 122 13.92 -15.98 -16.39
C THR A 122 13.10 -16.60 -17.54
N PRO A 123 13.31 -17.88 -17.88
CA PRO A 123 12.56 -18.52 -18.97
C PRO A 123 11.04 -18.45 -18.76
N GLU A 124 10.59 -18.39 -17.51
CA GLU A 124 9.18 -18.16 -17.13
C GLU A 124 8.71 -16.74 -17.49
N ASN A 125 9.53 -15.72 -17.25
CA ASN A 125 9.22 -14.34 -17.64
C ASN A 125 9.20 -14.18 -19.16
N ALA A 126 10.11 -14.84 -19.89
CA ALA A 126 10.12 -14.83 -21.35
C ALA A 126 8.86 -15.45 -21.95
N ALA A 127 8.40 -16.59 -21.41
CA ALA A 127 7.14 -17.22 -21.83
C ALA A 127 5.92 -16.33 -21.53
N CYS A 128 5.91 -15.66 -20.37
CA CYS A 128 4.87 -14.70 -20.01
C CYS A 128 4.82 -13.51 -20.99
N PHE A 129 5.96 -12.88 -21.29
CA PHE A 129 6.02 -11.78 -22.25
C PHE A 129 5.60 -12.20 -23.66
N GLN A 130 5.94 -13.43 -24.07
CA GLN A 130 5.50 -13.97 -25.36
C GLN A 130 3.99 -14.20 -25.40
N ALA A 131 3.39 -14.73 -24.32
CA ALA A 131 1.95 -14.91 -24.20
C ALA A 131 1.21 -13.55 -24.20
N VAL A 132 1.76 -12.55 -23.51
CA VAL A 132 1.23 -11.18 -23.55
C VAL A 132 1.30 -10.62 -24.98
N ALA A 133 2.45 -10.74 -25.66
CA ALA A 133 2.60 -10.27 -27.03
C ALA A 133 1.60 -10.93 -27.99
N GLN A 134 1.38 -12.24 -27.88
CA GLN A 134 0.36 -12.96 -28.64
C GLN A 134 -1.05 -12.46 -28.34
N GLY A 135 -1.36 -12.21 -27.06
CA GLY A 135 -2.63 -11.63 -26.65
C GLY A 135 -2.85 -10.23 -27.23
N LEU A 136 -1.81 -9.39 -27.29
CA LEU A 136 -1.87 -8.06 -27.91
C LEU A 136 -2.08 -8.12 -29.43
N MET A 137 -1.45 -9.08 -30.12
CA MET A 137 -1.68 -9.31 -31.56
C MET A 137 -3.11 -9.75 -31.87
N ALA A 138 -3.76 -10.45 -30.95
CA ALA A 138 -5.16 -10.86 -31.10
C ALA A 138 -6.18 -9.73 -30.85
N MET A 139 -5.74 -8.52 -30.53
CA MET A 139 -6.60 -7.36 -30.22
C MET A 139 -6.51 -6.27 -31.28
N PRO A 140 -7.51 -5.38 -31.38
CA PRO A 140 -7.41 -4.20 -32.23
C PRO A 140 -6.18 -3.37 -31.85
N ARG A 141 -5.46 -2.86 -32.86
CA ARG A 141 -4.22 -2.08 -32.69
C ARG A 141 -4.28 -1.03 -31.58
N HIS A 142 -5.35 -0.25 -31.50
CA HIS A 142 -5.46 0.84 -30.52
C HIS A 142 -5.63 0.32 -29.08
N HIS A 143 -6.14 -0.90 -28.88
CA HIS A 143 -6.15 -1.57 -27.58
C HIS A 143 -4.75 -2.05 -27.20
N ALA A 144 -4.05 -2.66 -28.16
CA ALA A 144 -2.69 -3.13 -27.96
C ALA A 144 -1.73 -1.98 -27.65
N LEU A 145 -1.79 -0.87 -28.41
CA LEU A 145 -1.00 0.33 -28.15
C LEU A 145 -1.36 1.01 -26.84
N ALA A 146 -2.65 1.13 -26.50
CA ALA A 146 -3.06 1.75 -25.24
C ALA A 146 -2.58 0.95 -24.02
N PHE A 147 -2.56 -0.39 -24.12
CA PHE A 147 -2.00 -1.24 -23.07
C PHE A 147 -0.47 -1.10 -23.01
N LEU A 148 0.22 -1.27 -24.14
CA LEU A 148 1.68 -1.26 -24.22
C LEU A 148 2.29 0.07 -23.74
N LEU A 149 1.75 1.20 -24.17
CA LEU A 149 2.27 2.54 -23.83
C LEU A 149 1.95 2.97 -22.38
N HIS A 150 1.13 2.20 -21.67
CA HIS A 150 0.82 2.43 -20.26
C HIS A 150 1.66 1.57 -19.32
N LEU A 151 2.41 0.59 -19.84
CA LEU A 151 3.35 -0.19 -19.03
C LEU A 151 4.59 0.65 -18.71
N ASP A 152 5.31 0.25 -17.67
CA ASP A 152 6.65 0.75 -17.40
C ASP A 152 7.57 0.42 -18.59
N THR A 153 8.56 1.27 -18.84
CA THR A 153 9.47 1.19 -19.99
C THR A 153 10.05 -0.20 -20.17
N ASP A 154 10.64 -0.76 -19.10
CA ASP A 154 11.30 -2.07 -19.12
C ASP A 154 10.34 -3.21 -19.50
N LEU A 155 9.08 -3.14 -19.02
CA LEU A 155 8.05 -4.13 -19.32
C LEU A 155 7.53 -3.98 -20.75
N ALA A 156 7.35 -2.75 -21.22
CA ALA A 156 6.93 -2.46 -22.57
C ALA A 156 7.99 -2.91 -23.59
N GLU A 157 9.27 -2.70 -23.30
CA GLU A 157 10.39 -3.18 -24.11
C GLU A 157 10.43 -4.71 -24.14
N ALA A 158 10.34 -5.37 -22.99
CA ALA A 158 10.34 -6.83 -22.91
C ALA A 158 9.19 -7.48 -23.69
N VAL A 159 7.97 -6.92 -23.62
CA VAL A 159 6.81 -7.40 -24.40
C VAL A 159 7.01 -7.15 -25.90
N LEU A 160 7.57 -6.00 -26.28
CA LEU A 160 7.83 -5.67 -27.68
C LEU A 160 8.91 -6.59 -28.28
N ASP A 161 9.97 -6.87 -27.52
CA ASP A 161 11.04 -7.78 -27.94
C ASP A 161 10.56 -9.24 -28.01
N ALA A 162 9.73 -9.69 -27.05
CA ALA A 162 9.13 -11.03 -27.09
C ALA A 162 8.14 -11.20 -28.25
N GLY A 163 7.41 -10.15 -28.61
CA GLY A 163 6.52 -10.13 -29.77
C GLY A 163 7.23 -9.97 -31.11
N GLY A 164 8.48 -9.53 -31.10
CA GLY A 164 9.33 -9.37 -32.26
C GLY A 164 8.68 -8.54 -33.39
N ASN A 165 8.98 -8.93 -34.62
CA ASN A 165 8.51 -8.22 -35.81
C ASN A 165 6.99 -8.32 -36.02
N ASP A 166 6.36 -9.40 -35.55
CA ASP A 166 4.92 -9.64 -35.77
C ASP A 166 4.08 -8.64 -34.96
N LEU A 167 4.44 -8.42 -33.70
CA LEU A 167 3.80 -7.41 -32.88
C LEU A 167 4.09 -6.00 -33.43
N ALA A 168 5.33 -5.72 -33.83
CA ALA A 168 5.68 -4.42 -34.42
C ALA A 168 4.89 -4.12 -35.71
N GLN A 169 4.69 -5.14 -36.56
CA GLN A 169 3.88 -5.04 -37.77
C GLN A 169 2.40 -4.80 -37.43
N HIS A 170 1.82 -5.56 -36.49
CA HIS A 170 0.44 -5.37 -36.05
C HIS A 170 0.17 -3.96 -35.52
N LEU A 171 1.11 -3.44 -34.73
CA LEU A 171 1.00 -2.09 -34.17
C LEU A 171 1.11 -0.99 -35.24
N THR A 172 1.56 -1.30 -36.47
CA THR A 172 1.67 -0.41 -37.64
C THR A 172 2.08 1.03 -37.28
N CYS A 173 3.02 1.14 -36.33
CA CYS A 173 3.50 2.39 -35.78
C CYS A 173 5.02 2.46 -35.98
N PRO A 174 5.51 3.22 -36.98
CA PRO A 174 6.92 3.24 -37.35
C PRO A 174 7.84 3.84 -36.26
N GLN A 175 7.26 4.34 -35.17
CA GLN A 175 7.96 4.92 -34.03
C GLN A 175 7.64 4.19 -32.71
N VAL A 176 7.06 2.98 -32.76
CA VAL A 176 6.60 2.29 -31.55
C VAL A 176 7.72 2.10 -30.52
N ARG A 177 8.95 1.79 -30.96
CA ARG A 177 10.12 1.69 -30.05
C ARG A 177 10.42 3.02 -29.36
N ARG A 178 10.44 4.13 -30.11
CA ARG A 178 10.64 5.47 -29.54
C ARG A 178 9.51 5.90 -28.60
N LEU A 179 8.28 5.45 -28.85
CA LEU A 179 7.14 5.72 -27.97
C LEU A 179 7.20 4.87 -26.70
N VAL A 180 7.72 3.63 -26.80
CA VAL A 180 7.97 2.75 -25.66
C VAL A 180 9.07 3.29 -24.76
N GLU A 181 10.15 3.87 -25.32
CA GLU A 181 11.20 4.58 -24.56
C GLU A 181 10.63 5.76 -23.73
N GLN A 182 9.48 6.29 -24.11
CA GLN A 182 8.79 7.39 -23.42
C GLN A 182 7.68 6.90 -22.47
N ALA A 183 7.43 5.59 -22.42
CA ALA A 183 6.45 5.00 -21.52
C ALA A 183 6.95 5.09 -20.04
N PRO A 184 6.05 5.10 -19.04
CA PRO A 184 4.59 5.07 -19.16
C PRO A 184 4.01 6.43 -19.57
N LEU A 185 3.15 6.43 -20.59
CA LEU A 185 2.44 7.62 -21.05
C LEU A 185 1.08 7.78 -20.34
N ARG A 186 0.66 9.04 -20.17
CA ARG A 186 -0.65 9.37 -19.60
C ARG A 186 -1.76 9.10 -20.62
N ASP A 187 -2.97 8.80 -20.14
CA ASP A 187 -4.13 8.54 -21.00
C ASP A 187 -4.41 9.67 -22.00
N ARG A 188 -4.11 10.92 -21.63
CA ARG A 188 -4.26 12.08 -22.54
C ARG A 188 -3.23 12.09 -23.67
N GLU A 189 -2.00 11.68 -23.40
CA GLU A 189 -0.91 11.62 -24.39
C GLU A 189 -1.15 10.45 -25.35
N ILE A 190 -1.55 9.29 -24.82
CA ILE A 190 -1.95 8.13 -25.62
C ILE A 190 -3.16 8.48 -26.50
N ALA A 191 -4.16 9.19 -25.95
CA ALA A 191 -5.33 9.64 -26.70
C ALA A 191 -4.95 10.53 -27.90
N GLN A 192 -4.01 11.47 -27.70
CA GLN A 192 -3.48 12.32 -28.75
C GLN A 192 -2.73 11.51 -29.82
N LEU A 193 -1.86 10.58 -29.41
CA LEU A 193 -1.10 9.71 -30.31
C LEU A 193 -1.99 8.80 -31.16
N LEU A 194 -3.08 8.28 -30.57
CA LEU A 194 -3.99 7.35 -31.22
C LEU A 194 -5.16 8.03 -31.94
N GLY A 195 -5.32 9.35 -31.81
CA GLY A 195 -6.45 10.09 -32.40
C GLY A 195 -7.81 9.68 -31.82
N ILE A 196 -7.86 9.24 -30.56
CA ILE A 196 -9.08 8.81 -29.87
C ILE A 196 -9.32 9.64 -28.60
N THR A 197 -10.50 9.51 -27.99
CA THR A 197 -10.77 10.22 -26.72
C THR A 197 -10.04 9.55 -25.55
N PRO A 198 -9.66 10.29 -24.49
CA PRO A 198 -9.08 9.70 -23.27
C PRO A 198 -9.96 8.62 -22.65
N ARG A 199 -11.29 8.77 -22.75
CA ARG A 199 -12.24 7.75 -22.28
C ARG A 199 -12.17 6.46 -23.09
N ALA A 200 -11.93 6.56 -24.40
CA ALA A 200 -11.71 5.40 -25.26
C ALA A 200 -10.39 4.69 -24.93
N VAL A 201 -9.33 5.43 -24.58
CA VAL A 201 -8.05 4.85 -24.10
C VAL A 201 -8.28 4.02 -22.84
N ILE A 202 -8.97 4.57 -21.83
CA ILE A 202 -9.25 3.86 -20.57
C ILE A 202 -10.01 2.55 -20.84
N ARG A 203 -11.05 2.59 -21.68
CA ARG A 203 -11.81 1.39 -22.06
C ARG A 203 -10.95 0.37 -22.81
N ALA A 204 -10.11 0.85 -23.72
CA ALA A 204 -9.22 0.00 -24.50
C ALA A 204 -8.18 -0.71 -23.62
N ARG A 205 -7.63 -0.01 -22.62
CA ARG A 205 -6.73 -0.60 -21.60
C ARG A 205 -7.44 -1.62 -20.73
N GLN A 206 -8.65 -1.30 -20.27
CA GLN A 206 -9.44 -2.21 -19.44
C GLN A 206 -9.76 -3.50 -20.20
N HIS A 207 -10.23 -3.39 -21.44
CA HIS A 207 -10.51 -4.54 -22.28
C HIS A 207 -9.24 -5.36 -22.55
N ALA A 208 -8.10 -4.72 -22.82
CA ALA A 208 -6.83 -5.42 -23.01
C ALA A 208 -6.39 -6.18 -21.75
N ARG A 209 -6.52 -5.56 -20.57
CA ARG A 209 -6.25 -6.22 -19.27
C ARG A 209 -7.14 -7.43 -19.04
N GLU A 210 -8.45 -7.29 -19.22
CA GLU A 210 -9.42 -8.35 -19.01
C GLU A 210 -9.15 -9.54 -19.94
N ARG A 211 -8.88 -9.25 -21.22
CA ARG A 211 -8.54 -10.28 -22.20
C ARG A 211 -7.22 -10.97 -21.87
N LEU A 212 -6.16 -10.24 -21.50
CA LEU A 212 -4.88 -10.85 -21.13
C LEU A 212 -4.99 -11.70 -19.86
N ARG A 213 -5.81 -11.30 -18.89
CA ARG A 213 -6.11 -12.08 -17.68
C ARG A 213 -6.79 -13.43 -17.96
N THR A 214 -7.48 -13.58 -19.10
CA THR A 214 -8.03 -14.89 -19.50
C THR A 214 -7.01 -15.83 -20.14
N TYR A 215 -5.83 -15.33 -20.57
CA TYR A 215 -4.81 -16.13 -21.24
C TYR A 215 -3.53 -16.37 -20.40
N LEU A 216 -3.35 -15.60 -19.34
CA LEU A 216 -2.29 -15.73 -18.34
C LEU A 216 -2.86 -16.32 -17.05
#